data_AF-A0A2D6XCK5-F1
#
_entry.id   AF-A0A2D6XCK5-F1
#
_cell.length_a   1.000
_cell.length_b   1.000
_cell.length_c   1.000
_cell.angle_alpha   90.00
_cell.angle_beta   90.00
_cell.angle_gamma   90.00
#
_symmetry.space_group_name_H-M   'P 1'
#
loop_
_entity.id
_entity.type
_entity.pdbx_description
1 polymer ?
#
loop_
_entity_poly.entity_id
_entity_poly.type
_entity_poly.pdbx_seq_one_letter_code
_entity_poly.pdbx_strand_id
1 'polypeptide(L)'
;GSDFNLNSTAQLGSVLFGELGAPILKKTKKTGRASVDASVLESLSGKKSKAGRFCESLLHYRYIGKMQMTYLDPAIALRWEDERVHPTYRSALTVTGRLSSAGPNIQNIPKDRLIRSIFVPRPGWVLTESDMMSAEMRALASQAGEQKLKRIFASGGDIHTMTFRQVFGKSEDYEPTQDERRLAKTLNFGIVYGISAFGVAQRYDMDEDEAQTVINQYFQAFPMVARFMRGAVRFARKRGYVRNKFGRKRRLYPDILSGESVIRHRAERQAVNAPIQADAWDYNAVAIRRVGATLRSYGLQARMVMTVHDQIMVEHPPEETYIVHRIIDAAFASVEYPEQIPVESKTVSRWGETNESKLEKLLEELRV
;
A
#
# COMPACT_ATOMS: atom_id res chain seq x y z
N GLY A 1 35.40 0.70 -17.56
CA GLY A 1 35.79 1.64 -18.63
C GLY A 1 35.60 0.96 -19.97
N SER A 2 34.41 0.40 -20.15
CA SER A 2 34.02 -0.53 -21.20
C SER A 2 32.50 -0.43 -21.31
N ASP A 3 31.97 -0.64 -22.51
CA ASP A 3 30.53 -0.65 -22.74
C ASP A 3 29.93 -1.99 -22.30
N PHE A 4 28.75 -1.94 -21.69
CA PHE A 4 28.00 -3.12 -21.29
C PHE A 4 26.52 -2.80 -21.20
N ASN A 5 25.69 -3.84 -21.20
CA ASN A 5 24.25 -3.71 -21.17
C ASN A 5 23.74 -3.52 -19.72
N LEU A 6 23.26 -2.31 -19.41
CA LEU A 6 22.67 -1.95 -18.11
C LEU A 6 21.39 -2.73 -17.76
N ASN A 7 20.76 -3.40 -18.73
CA ASN A 7 19.61 -4.29 -18.50
C ASN A 7 20.04 -5.74 -18.20
N SER A 8 21.31 -6.10 -18.43
CA SER A 8 21.83 -7.44 -18.15
C SER A 8 22.32 -7.54 -16.70
N THR A 9 21.56 -8.25 -15.86
CA THR A 9 21.93 -8.47 -14.44
C THR A 9 23.26 -9.20 -14.28
N ALA A 10 23.64 -10.05 -15.23
CA ALA A 10 24.91 -10.77 -15.22
C ALA A 10 26.11 -9.84 -15.49
N GLN A 11 26.01 -9.00 -16.52
CA GLN A 11 27.08 -8.03 -16.84
C GLN A 11 27.20 -6.99 -15.72
N LEU A 12 26.07 -6.50 -15.20
CA LEU A 12 26.04 -5.63 -14.03
C LEU A 12 26.72 -6.25 -12.80
N GLY A 13 26.46 -7.53 -12.52
CA GLY A 13 27.11 -8.24 -11.43
C GLY A 13 28.62 -8.34 -11.62
N SER A 14 29.07 -8.62 -12.85
CA SER A 14 30.51 -8.68 -13.17
C SER A 14 31.20 -7.34 -12.94
N VAL A 15 30.59 -6.24 -13.40
CA VAL A 15 31.13 -4.90 -13.21
C VAL A 15 31.12 -4.51 -11.73
N LEU A 16 29.99 -4.68 -11.04
CA LEU A 16 29.82 -4.22 -9.66
C LEU A 16 30.69 -4.99 -8.66
N PHE A 17 30.68 -6.31 -8.72
CA PHE A 17 31.36 -7.16 -7.74
C PHE A 17 32.78 -7.54 -8.18
N GLY A 18 33.02 -7.65 -9.49
CA GLY A 18 34.35 -7.96 -10.03
C GLY A 18 35.21 -6.71 -10.21
N GLU A 19 34.83 -5.83 -11.14
CA GLU A 19 35.67 -4.67 -11.51
C GLU A 19 35.68 -3.57 -10.43
N LEU A 20 34.53 -3.27 -9.84
CA LEU A 20 34.39 -2.20 -8.84
C LEU A 20 34.60 -2.68 -7.40
N GLY A 21 34.74 -4.00 -7.19
CA GLY A 21 35.07 -4.61 -5.90
C GLY A 21 34.03 -4.41 -4.80
N ALA A 22 32.75 -4.26 -5.13
CA ALA A 22 31.70 -4.14 -4.12
C ALA A 22 31.52 -5.45 -3.34
N PRO A 23 31.17 -5.41 -2.04
CA PRO A 23 30.86 -6.62 -1.29
C PRO A 23 29.54 -7.26 -1.75
N ILE A 24 29.51 -8.59 -1.76
CA ILE A 24 28.29 -9.35 -2.08
C ILE A 24 27.42 -9.42 -0.83
N LEU A 25 26.31 -8.65 -0.83
CA LEU A 25 25.38 -8.62 0.31
C LEU A 25 24.32 -9.72 0.26
N LYS A 26 23.98 -10.19 -0.95
CA LYS A 26 22.86 -11.12 -1.15
C LYS A 26 23.07 -11.94 -2.42
N LYS A 27 22.66 -13.20 -2.39
CA LYS A 27 22.63 -14.11 -3.55
C LYS A 27 21.19 -14.41 -3.96
N THR A 28 20.97 -14.58 -5.26
CA THR A 28 19.67 -14.93 -5.80
C THR A 28 19.32 -16.39 -5.50
N LYS A 29 18.08 -16.65 -5.09
CA LYS A 29 17.64 -17.99 -4.66
C LYS A 29 17.72 -19.06 -5.75
N LYS A 30 17.50 -18.68 -7.01
CA LYS A 30 17.44 -19.63 -8.14
C LYS A 30 18.80 -19.94 -8.76
N THR A 31 19.69 -18.95 -8.89
CA THR A 31 20.95 -19.12 -9.63
C THR A 31 22.19 -19.02 -8.75
N GLY A 32 22.05 -18.66 -7.47
CA GLY A 32 23.17 -18.48 -6.54
C GLY A 32 24.06 -17.27 -6.86
N ARG A 33 23.79 -16.54 -7.95
CA ARG A 33 24.56 -15.36 -8.36
C ARG A 33 24.34 -14.20 -7.40
N ALA A 34 25.34 -13.33 -7.28
CA ALA A 34 25.22 -12.08 -6.52
C ALA A 34 24.06 -11.22 -7.06
N SER A 35 23.23 -10.71 -6.16
CA SER A 35 22.03 -9.94 -6.51
C SER A 35 22.38 -8.50 -6.81
N VAL A 36 21.78 -7.95 -7.88
CA VAL A 36 21.83 -6.52 -8.25
C VAL A 36 20.43 -5.89 -8.19
N ASP A 37 19.61 -6.38 -7.25
CA ASP A 37 18.30 -5.83 -6.95
C ASP A 37 18.40 -4.44 -6.30
N ALA A 38 17.28 -3.70 -6.31
CA ALA A 38 17.26 -2.33 -5.78
C ALA A 38 17.77 -2.26 -4.33
N SER A 39 17.36 -3.20 -3.47
CA SER A 39 17.79 -3.23 -2.07
C SER A 39 19.30 -3.40 -1.90
N VAL A 40 19.95 -4.24 -2.71
CA VAL A 40 21.41 -4.39 -2.66
C VAL A 40 22.10 -3.13 -3.17
N LEU A 41 21.62 -2.55 -4.28
CA LEU A 41 22.20 -1.34 -4.84
C LEU A 41 22.05 -0.15 -3.88
N GLU A 42 20.90 -0.03 -3.20
CA GLU A 42 20.65 1.00 -2.18
C GLU A 42 21.62 0.87 -1.01
N SER A 43 21.81 -0.34 -0.48
CA SER A 43 22.78 -0.59 0.61
C SER A 43 24.23 -0.32 0.22
N LEU A 44 24.57 -0.49 -1.06
CA LEU A 44 25.91 -0.21 -1.59
C LEU A 44 26.08 1.25 -2.05
N SER A 45 25.01 2.01 -2.18
CA SER A 45 25.03 3.38 -2.71
C SER A 45 25.77 4.34 -1.78
N GLY A 46 26.42 5.35 -2.35
CA GLY A 46 27.09 6.38 -1.58
C GLY A 46 28.33 6.94 -2.25
N LYS A 47 28.60 8.23 -2.00
CA LYS A 47 29.61 9.00 -2.74
C LYS A 47 31.06 8.62 -2.43
N LYS A 48 31.30 7.86 -1.35
CA LYS A 48 32.64 7.55 -0.84
C LYS A 48 33.42 6.56 -1.71
N SER A 49 32.76 5.67 -2.46
CA SER A 49 33.42 4.66 -3.31
C SER A 49 32.99 4.76 -4.77
N LYS A 50 33.82 4.23 -5.69
CA LYS A 50 33.46 4.13 -7.12
C LYS A 50 32.23 3.23 -7.31
N ALA A 51 32.18 2.10 -6.61
CA ALA A 51 31.04 1.20 -6.59
C ALA A 51 29.76 1.90 -6.10
N GLY A 52 29.85 2.70 -5.03
CA GLY A 52 28.69 3.39 -4.47
C GLY A 52 28.15 4.49 -5.37
N ARG A 53 29.03 5.26 -6.05
CA ARG A 53 28.61 6.21 -7.09
C ARG A 53 27.98 5.50 -8.29
N PHE A 54 28.54 4.37 -8.70
CA PHE A 54 27.96 3.56 -9.77
C PHE A 54 26.56 3.06 -9.41
N CYS A 55 26.36 2.56 -8.19
CA CYS A 55 25.04 2.14 -7.68
C CYS A 55 24.04 3.32 -7.67
N GLU A 56 24.46 4.50 -7.20
CA GLU A 56 23.63 5.72 -7.20
C GLU A 56 23.19 6.09 -8.62
N SER A 57 24.14 6.17 -9.57
CA SER A 57 23.83 6.47 -10.97
C SER A 57 22.97 5.41 -11.64
N LEU A 58 23.19 4.12 -11.35
CA LEU A 58 22.40 3.02 -11.90
C LEU A 58 20.96 3.03 -11.36
N LEU A 59 20.79 3.30 -10.06
CA LEU A 59 19.46 3.47 -9.46
C LEU A 59 18.72 4.63 -10.10
N HIS A 60 19.41 5.77 -10.30
CA HIS A 60 18.84 6.94 -10.97
C HIS A 60 18.46 6.64 -12.43
N TYR A 61 19.35 6.00 -13.19
CA TYR A 61 19.07 5.56 -14.57
C TYR A 61 17.83 4.64 -14.64
N ARG A 62 17.75 3.65 -13.75
CA ARG A 62 16.60 2.74 -13.68
C ARG A 62 15.32 3.47 -13.26
N TYR A 63 15.43 4.48 -12.38
CA TYR A 63 14.31 5.31 -11.97
C TYR A 63 13.76 6.10 -13.16
N ILE A 64 14.61 6.82 -13.89
CA ILE A 64 14.23 7.60 -15.08
C ILE A 64 13.66 6.70 -16.18
N GLY A 65 14.33 5.59 -16.49
CA GLY A 65 13.83 4.64 -17.49
C GLY A 65 12.48 4.04 -17.11
N LYS A 66 12.27 3.71 -15.83
CA LYS A 66 10.95 3.25 -15.34
C LYS A 66 9.92 4.37 -15.43
N MET A 67 10.30 5.60 -15.11
CA MET A 67 9.44 6.78 -15.19
C MET A 67 8.88 6.98 -16.59
N GLN A 68 9.79 7.02 -17.58
CA GLN A 68 9.46 7.19 -18.98
C GLN A 68 8.63 6.01 -19.50
N MET A 69 9.19 4.80 -19.49
CA MET A 69 8.60 3.66 -20.19
C MET A 69 7.37 3.05 -19.48
N THR A 70 7.29 3.15 -18.14
CA THR A 70 6.20 2.51 -17.39
C THR A 70 5.04 3.44 -17.11
N TYR A 71 5.28 4.76 -17.00
CA TYR A 71 4.25 5.70 -16.58
C TYR A 71 4.00 6.79 -17.61
N LEU A 72 5.03 7.51 -18.06
CA LEU A 72 4.84 8.65 -18.95
C LEU A 72 4.41 8.24 -20.37
N ASP A 73 5.21 7.42 -21.06
CA ASP A 73 4.91 7.01 -22.44
C ASP A 73 3.55 6.33 -22.55
N PRO A 74 3.17 5.39 -21.65
CA PRO A 74 1.83 4.81 -21.68
C PRO A 74 0.73 5.82 -21.39
N ALA A 75 0.94 6.79 -20.50
CA ALA A 75 -0.06 7.82 -20.22
C ALA A 75 -0.27 8.74 -21.44
N ILE A 76 0.80 9.12 -22.12
CA ILE A 76 0.75 9.91 -23.36
C ILE A 76 0.05 9.11 -24.47
N ALA A 77 0.44 7.85 -24.68
CA ALA A 77 -0.12 6.99 -25.71
C ALA A 77 -1.61 6.66 -25.50
N LEU A 78 -2.09 6.71 -24.25
CA LEU A 78 -3.48 6.43 -23.87
C LEU A 78 -4.29 7.71 -23.60
N ARG A 79 -3.73 8.88 -23.92
CA ARG A 79 -4.42 10.15 -23.83
C ARG A 79 -5.53 10.21 -24.89
N TRP A 80 -6.73 10.59 -24.49
CA TRP A 80 -7.87 10.81 -25.38
C TRP A 80 -7.81 12.21 -26.01
N GLU A 81 -8.69 12.48 -26.97
CA GLU A 81 -8.93 13.79 -27.61
C GLU A 81 -9.18 14.94 -26.63
N ASP A 82 -9.69 14.66 -25.43
CA ASP A 82 -9.89 15.68 -24.37
C ASP A 82 -8.61 15.98 -23.57
N GLU A 83 -7.48 15.47 -24.03
CA GLU A 83 -6.16 15.55 -23.39
C GLU A 83 -6.07 14.85 -22.02
N ARG A 84 -7.02 13.97 -21.70
CA ARG A 84 -7.06 13.23 -20.42
C ARG A 84 -6.83 11.75 -20.63
N VAL A 85 -6.49 11.08 -19.53
CA VAL A 85 -6.33 9.62 -19.48
C VAL A 85 -7.59 9.01 -18.87
N HIS A 86 -8.19 8.04 -19.56
CA HIS A 86 -9.46 7.41 -19.18
C HIS A 86 -9.28 5.94 -18.77
N PRO A 87 -8.81 5.67 -17.55
CA PRO A 87 -8.60 4.30 -17.09
C PRO A 87 -9.94 3.54 -16.98
N THR A 88 -9.94 2.28 -17.39
CA THR A 88 -11.10 1.40 -17.21
C THR A 88 -11.04 0.72 -15.85
N TYR A 89 -12.02 1.01 -14.99
CA TYR A 89 -12.21 0.29 -13.72
C TYR A 89 -13.01 -1.00 -13.92
N ARG A 90 -12.45 -2.12 -13.45
CA ARG A 90 -13.06 -3.45 -13.52
C ARG A 90 -13.38 -3.93 -12.11
N SER A 91 -14.66 -4.14 -11.82
CA SER A 91 -15.18 -4.54 -10.50
C SER A 91 -15.26 -6.05 -10.28
N ALA A 92 -15.27 -6.86 -11.35
CA ALA A 92 -15.47 -8.31 -11.27
C ALA A 92 -14.19 -9.16 -11.31
N LEU A 93 -12.99 -8.53 -11.37
CA LEU A 93 -11.72 -9.28 -11.49
C LEU A 93 -11.10 -9.68 -10.15
N THR A 94 -11.28 -8.89 -9.10
CA THR A 94 -10.62 -9.17 -7.83
C THR A 94 -11.51 -10.01 -6.92
N VAL A 95 -10.90 -10.98 -6.24
CA VAL A 95 -11.63 -11.89 -5.34
C VAL A 95 -12.08 -11.24 -4.03
N THR A 96 -11.48 -10.09 -3.68
CA THR A 96 -11.84 -9.28 -2.50
C THR A 96 -12.85 -8.17 -2.81
N GLY A 97 -13.23 -8.00 -4.08
CA GLY A 97 -14.20 -7.01 -4.53
C GLY A 97 -13.61 -5.65 -4.91
N ARG A 98 -12.34 -5.40 -4.61
CA ARG A 98 -11.60 -4.19 -5.03
C ARG A 98 -11.73 -3.96 -6.53
N LEU A 99 -11.81 -2.69 -6.93
CA LEU A 99 -11.59 -2.35 -8.34
C LEU A 99 -10.17 -2.75 -8.75
N SER A 100 -10.02 -3.08 -10.02
CA SER A 100 -8.75 -3.08 -10.73
C SER A 100 -8.82 -2.04 -11.86
N SER A 101 -7.69 -1.45 -12.26
CA SER A 101 -7.65 -0.52 -13.39
C SER A 101 -6.80 -1.03 -14.53
N ALA A 102 -7.19 -0.71 -15.76
CA ALA A 102 -6.44 -1.01 -16.97
C ALA A 102 -6.57 0.13 -17.99
N GLY A 103 -5.58 0.24 -18.88
CA GLY A 103 -5.57 1.21 -19.97
C GLY A 103 -5.57 2.69 -19.55
N PRO A 104 -4.65 3.18 -18.69
CA PRO A 104 -3.55 2.51 -17.97
C PRO A 104 -3.95 2.03 -16.57
N ASN A 105 -3.06 1.27 -15.92
CA ASN A 105 -3.29 0.81 -14.55
C ASN A 105 -2.91 1.89 -13.52
N ILE A 106 -3.80 2.86 -13.32
CA ILE A 106 -3.63 3.97 -12.38
C ILE A 106 -3.53 3.53 -10.90
N GLN A 107 -4.08 2.37 -10.54
CA GLN A 107 -3.95 1.82 -9.19
C GLN A 107 -2.53 1.37 -8.83
N ASN A 108 -1.69 1.11 -9.83
CA ASN A 108 -0.30 0.73 -9.62
C ASN A 108 0.67 1.91 -9.70
N ILE A 109 0.17 3.16 -9.77
CA ILE A 109 1.03 4.34 -9.73
C ILE A 109 1.68 4.41 -8.34
N PRO A 110 3.03 4.41 -8.27
CA PRO A 110 3.75 4.36 -7.00
C PRO A 110 3.43 5.59 -6.14
N LYS A 111 3.63 5.46 -4.83
CA LYS A 111 3.51 6.58 -3.87
C LYS A 111 4.63 7.64 -4.01
N ASP A 112 5.40 7.58 -5.09
CA ASP A 112 6.44 8.54 -5.40
C ASP A 112 5.79 9.85 -5.88
N ARG A 113 6.15 10.94 -5.21
CA ARG A 113 5.56 12.27 -5.42
C ARG A 113 5.88 12.83 -6.81
N LEU A 114 7.06 12.56 -7.36
CA LEU A 114 7.43 13.01 -8.70
C LEU A 114 6.68 12.25 -9.79
N ILE A 115 6.40 10.97 -9.56
CA ILE A 115 5.61 10.16 -10.51
C ILE A 115 4.17 10.61 -10.50
N ARG A 116 3.61 10.84 -9.31
CA ARG A 116 2.23 11.35 -9.17
C ARG A 116 2.07 12.80 -9.63
N SER A 117 3.14 13.60 -9.65
CA SER A 117 3.03 15.02 -10.04
C SER A 117 2.69 15.24 -11.51
N ILE A 118 2.82 14.23 -12.37
CA ILE A 118 2.40 14.31 -13.78
C ILE A 118 0.87 14.34 -13.94
N PHE A 119 0.12 13.94 -12.91
CA PHE A 119 -1.34 13.97 -12.92
C PHE A 119 -1.82 15.28 -12.29
N VAL A 120 -2.38 16.14 -13.13
CA VAL A 120 -2.86 17.48 -12.78
C VAL A 120 -4.37 17.59 -13.05
N PRO A 121 -5.08 18.46 -12.30
CA PRO A 121 -6.45 18.83 -12.64
C PRO A 121 -6.46 19.66 -13.94
N ARG A 122 -7.65 19.83 -14.50
CA ARG A 122 -7.91 20.77 -15.59
C ARG A 122 -7.46 22.20 -15.20
N PRO A 123 -7.15 23.06 -16.19
CA PRO A 123 -6.70 24.43 -15.92
C PRO A 123 -7.66 25.20 -15.00
N GLY A 124 -7.09 25.87 -13.99
CA GLY A 124 -7.84 26.65 -12.99
C GLY A 124 -8.56 25.83 -11.92
N TRP A 125 -8.49 24.49 -11.96
CA TRP A 125 -9.14 23.61 -10.99
C TRP A 125 -8.12 23.01 -10.02
N VAL A 126 -8.64 22.33 -9.00
CA VAL A 126 -7.86 21.65 -7.96
C VAL A 126 -8.32 20.19 -7.80
N LEU A 127 -7.51 19.39 -7.12
CA LEU A 127 -7.84 18.02 -6.71
C LEU A 127 -8.02 17.99 -5.20
N THR A 128 -9.12 17.42 -4.70
CA THR A 128 -9.21 16.95 -3.32
C THR A 128 -8.89 15.46 -3.30
N GLU A 129 -7.79 15.09 -2.64
CA GLU A 129 -7.45 13.72 -2.34
C GLU A 129 -7.94 13.34 -0.95
N SER A 130 -8.52 12.15 -0.81
CA SER A 130 -9.04 11.69 0.48
C SER A 130 -8.67 10.23 0.70
N ASP A 131 -7.99 9.93 1.81
CA ASP A 131 -7.48 8.59 2.15
C ASP A 131 -8.05 8.11 3.50
N MET A 132 -8.39 6.83 3.60
CA MET A 132 -8.92 6.26 4.83
C MET A 132 -7.81 5.94 5.83
N MET A 133 -7.94 6.44 7.04
CA MET A 133 -6.92 6.28 8.07
C MET A 133 -6.87 4.85 8.62
N SER A 134 -5.83 4.09 8.25
CA SER A 134 -5.59 2.73 8.76
C SER A 134 -6.77 1.77 8.53
N ALA A 135 -7.43 1.87 7.37
CA ALA A 135 -8.68 1.17 7.07
C ALA A 135 -8.65 -0.34 7.35
N GLU A 136 -7.61 -1.05 6.89
CA GLU A 136 -7.49 -2.50 7.09
C GLU A 136 -7.34 -2.87 8.57
N MET A 137 -6.66 -2.04 9.38
CA MET A 137 -6.50 -2.33 10.81
C MET A 137 -7.76 -2.02 11.61
N ARG A 138 -8.51 -0.97 11.23
CA ARG A 138 -9.84 -0.70 11.80
C ARG A 138 -10.82 -1.82 11.43
N ALA A 139 -10.76 -2.31 10.19
CA ALA A 139 -11.54 -3.46 9.76
C ALA A 139 -11.16 -4.75 10.51
N LEU A 140 -9.86 -4.97 10.77
CA LEU A 140 -9.41 -6.06 11.63
C LEU A 140 -9.99 -5.95 13.04
N ALA A 141 -9.89 -4.78 13.69
CA ALA A 141 -10.44 -4.55 15.02
C ALA A 141 -11.95 -4.81 15.06
N SER A 142 -12.66 -4.45 13.99
CA SER A 142 -14.08 -4.69 13.81
C SER A 142 -14.43 -6.17 13.66
N GLN A 143 -13.73 -6.87 12.76
CA GLN A 143 -13.89 -8.30 12.50
C GLN A 143 -13.58 -9.13 13.74
N ALA A 144 -12.51 -8.77 14.45
CA ALA A 144 -12.09 -9.43 15.67
C ALA A 144 -12.98 -9.10 16.88
N GLY A 145 -13.61 -7.93 16.90
CA GLY A 145 -14.24 -7.39 18.09
C GLY A 145 -13.22 -7.01 19.18
N GLU A 146 -12.01 -6.62 18.77
CA GLU A 146 -10.91 -6.30 19.70
C GLU A 146 -11.04 -4.89 20.26
N GLN A 147 -11.54 -4.78 21.49
CA GLN A 147 -11.84 -3.49 22.12
C GLN A 147 -10.60 -2.64 22.37
N LYS A 148 -9.44 -3.25 22.66
CA LYS A 148 -8.19 -2.50 22.85
C LYS A 148 -7.78 -1.76 21.58
N LEU A 149 -7.82 -2.44 20.42
CA LEU A 149 -7.54 -1.81 19.14
C LEU A 149 -8.55 -0.70 18.83
N LYS A 150 -9.85 -0.93 19.08
CA LYS A 150 -10.88 0.10 18.88
C LYS A 150 -10.63 1.36 19.71
N ARG A 151 -10.19 1.22 20.97
CA ARG A 151 -9.82 2.37 21.82
C ARG A 151 -8.58 3.10 21.30
N ILE A 152 -7.55 2.36 20.88
CA ILE A 152 -6.35 2.93 20.24
C ILE A 152 -6.73 3.77 19.02
N PHE A 153 -7.71 3.31 18.24
CA PHE A 153 -8.20 4.04 17.07
C PHE A 153 -9.05 5.26 17.39
N ALA A 154 -9.74 5.26 18.53
CA ALA A 154 -10.60 6.35 18.96
C ALA A 154 -9.82 7.47 19.65
N SER A 155 -8.66 7.19 20.25
CA SER A 155 -7.85 8.20 20.94
C SER A 155 -7.10 9.17 20.01
N GLY A 156 -7.07 8.90 18.69
CA GLY A 156 -6.38 9.75 17.71
C GLY A 156 -4.85 9.74 17.79
N GLY A 157 -4.26 8.93 18.68
CA GLY A 157 -2.81 8.80 18.83
C GLY A 157 -2.16 7.98 17.70
N ASP A 158 -0.83 7.98 17.66
CA ASP A 158 -0.09 7.15 16.70
C ASP A 158 -0.31 5.66 16.99
N ILE A 159 -1.04 4.98 16.09
CA ILE A 159 -1.39 3.57 16.24
C ILE A 159 -0.15 2.69 16.46
N HIS A 160 0.96 2.98 15.78
CA HIS A 160 2.16 2.16 15.86
C HIS A 160 2.82 2.31 17.23
N THR A 161 2.93 3.53 17.75
CA THR A 161 3.39 3.80 19.09
C THR A 161 2.50 3.14 20.14
N MET A 162 1.18 3.32 20.06
CA MET A 162 0.25 2.71 21.00
C MET A 162 0.27 1.17 20.94
N THR A 163 0.37 0.61 19.73
CA THR A 163 0.53 -0.84 19.54
C THR A 163 1.82 -1.31 20.21
N PHE A 164 2.95 -0.64 19.97
CA PHE A 164 4.22 -1.00 20.57
C PHE A 164 4.13 -1.01 22.10
N ARG A 165 3.58 0.05 22.71
CA ARG A 165 3.39 0.12 24.17
C ARG A 165 2.57 -1.05 24.71
N GLN A 166 1.48 -1.40 24.03
CA GLN A 166 0.61 -2.50 24.44
C GLN A 166 1.27 -3.88 24.28
N VAL A 167 2.00 -4.10 23.19
CA VAL A 167 2.68 -5.38 22.91
C VAL A 167 3.84 -5.62 23.87
N PHE A 168 4.62 -4.59 24.16
CA PHE A 168 5.84 -4.70 24.96
C PHE A 168 5.67 -4.19 26.41
N GLY A 169 4.44 -3.94 26.85
CA GLY A 169 4.14 -3.52 28.22
C GLY A 169 4.83 -2.22 28.64
N LYS A 170 5.00 -1.26 27.72
CA LYS A 170 5.62 0.04 28.01
C LYS A 170 4.59 1.01 28.61
N SER A 171 5.07 1.97 29.40
CA SER A 171 4.25 3.01 29.99
C SER A 171 3.67 3.98 28.94
N GLU A 172 2.67 4.77 29.33
CA GLU A 172 1.99 5.70 28.41
C GLU A 172 2.87 6.87 27.95
N ASP A 173 3.89 7.23 28.72
CA ASP A 173 4.87 8.28 28.43
C ASP A 173 6.06 7.79 27.59
N TYR A 174 6.21 6.48 27.40
CA TYR A 174 7.32 5.90 26.65
C TYR A 174 7.23 6.22 25.15
N GLU A 175 8.17 6.97 24.59
CA GLU A 175 8.20 7.23 23.14
C GLU A 175 9.08 6.20 22.41
N PRO A 176 8.53 5.36 21.52
CA PRO A 176 9.31 4.37 20.79
C PRO A 176 10.29 5.03 19.82
N THR A 177 11.45 4.42 19.67
CA THR A 177 12.40 4.74 18.63
C THR A 177 11.80 4.52 17.22
N GLN A 178 12.46 5.06 16.20
CA GLN A 178 12.00 4.89 14.81
C GLN A 178 11.93 3.41 14.40
N ASP A 179 12.87 2.59 14.87
CA ASP A 179 12.93 1.16 14.53
C ASP A 179 11.88 0.35 15.29
N GLU A 180 11.61 0.68 16.56
CA GLU A 180 10.50 0.09 17.33
C GLU A 180 9.14 0.43 16.70
N ARG A 181 8.96 1.67 16.25
CA ARG A 181 7.76 2.08 15.52
C ARG A 181 7.63 1.36 14.19
N ARG A 182 8.74 1.14 13.47
CA ARG A 182 8.76 0.32 12.25
C ARG A 182 8.37 -1.12 12.56
N LEU A 183 8.89 -1.72 13.63
CA LEU A 183 8.55 -3.07 14.07
C LEU A 183 7.04 -3.19 14.33
N ALA A 184 6.46 -2.30 15.12
CA ALA A 184 5.02 -2.28 15.39
C ALA A 184 4.19 -2.12 14.11
N LYS A 185 4.65 -1.29 13.16
CA LYS A 185 4.03 -1.16 11.84
C LYS A 185 4.05 -2.48 11.08
N THR A 186 5.19 -3.16 11.01
CA THR A 186 5.28 -4.45 10.32
C THR A 186 4.47 -5.53 10.99
N LEU A 187 4.38 -5.55 12.32
CA LEU A 187 3.49 -6.47 13.03
C LEU A 187 2.02 -6.21 12.69
N ASN A 188 1.57 -4.95 12.79
CA ASN A 188 0.20 -4.58 12.46
C ASN A 188 -0.19 -5.00 11.04
N PHE A 189 0.58 -4.57 10.04
CA PHE A 189 0.30 -4.97 8.66
C PHE A 189 0.53 -6.46 8.46
N GLY A 190 1.66 -7.00 8.91
CA GLY A 190 2.04 -8.39 8.72
C GLY A 190 1.00 -9.37 9.25
N ILE A 191 0.40 -9.09 10.41
CA ILE A 191 -0.63 -9.96 11.02
C ILE A 191 -1.91 -9.98 10.19
N VAL A 192 -2.34 -8.86 9.60
CA VAL A 192 -3.45 -8.82 8.62
C VAL A 192 -3.18 -9.74 7.41
N TYR A 193 -1.91 -9.90 7.03
CA TYR A 193 -1.48 -10.75 5.91
C TYR A 193 -1.01 -12.16 6.34
N GLY A 194 -1.13 -12.51 7.62
CA GLY A 194 -0.69 -13.79 8.17
C GLY A 194 0.83 -14.00 8.05
N ILE A 195 1.62 -12.99 8.44
CA ILE A 195 3.08 -13.08 8.50
C ILE A 195 3.51 -14.21 9.44
N SER A 196 4.56 -14.94 9.07
CA SER A 196 5.19 -15.97 9.90
C SER A 196 6.36 -15.40 10.71
N ALA A 197 6.80 -16.12 11.74
CA ALA A 197 8.02 -15.80 12.49
C ALA A 197 9.23 -15.63 11.56
N PHE A 198 9.47 -16.60 10.67
CA PHE A 198 10.46 -16.46 9.59
C PHE A 198 10.36 -15.15 8.80
N GLY A 199 9.13 -14.71 8.48
CA GLY A 199 8.89 -13.48 7.71
C GLY A 199 9.19 -12.20 8.49
N VAL A 200 9.04 -12.23 9.83
CA VAL A 200 9.43 -11.15 10.73
C VAL A 200 10.95 -11.16 10.93
N ALA A 201 11.53 -12.32 11.24
CA ALA A 201 12.97 -12.54 11.42
C ALA A 201 13.80 -11.97 10.25
N GLN A 202 13.44 -12.34 9.02
CA GLN A 202 14.12 -11.85 7.81
C GLN A 202 14.06 -10.34 7.60
N ARG A 203 13.06 -9.64 8.13
CA ARG A 203 12.91 -8.18 7.94
C ARG A 203 13.64 -7.36 8.99
N TYR A 204 13.86 -7.92 10.16
CA TYR A 204 14.43 -7.23 11.31
C TYR A 204 15.77 -7.79 11.77
N ASP A 205 16.32 -8.72 10.99
CA ASP A 205 17.61 -9.35 11.29
C ASP A 205 17.66 -9.91 12.72
N MET A 206 16.57 -10.59 13.10
CA MET A 206 16.41 -11.23 14.41
C MET A 206 16.25 -12.74 14.25
N ASP A 207 16.51 -13.47 15.33
CA ASP A 207 16.31 -14.92 15.34
C ASP A 207 14.83 -15.29 15.19
N GLU A 208 14.56 -16.46 14.60
CA GLU A 208 13.17 -16.90 14.38
C GLU A 208 12.40 -17.12 15.69
N ASP A 209 13.08 -17.59 16.75
CA ASP A 209 12.50 -17.75 18.09
C ASP A 209 12.15 -16.41 18.74
N GLU A 210 12.98 -15.38 18.53
CA GLU A 210 12.70 -14.02 18.96
C GLU A 210 11.49 -13.46 18.20
N ALA A 211 11.47 -13.60 16.88
CA ALA A 211 10.34 -13.20 16.05
C ALA A 211 9.03 -13.89 16.46
N GLN A 212 9.08 -15.18 16.80
CA GLN A 212 7.92 -15.92 17.30
C GLN A 212 7.46 -15.40 18.67
N THR A 213 8.40 -15.04 19.54
CA THR A 213 8.10 -14.42 20.84
C THR A 213 7.37 -13.09 20.66
N VAL A 214 7.82 -12.23 19.74
CA VAL A 214 7.16 -10.96 19.43
C VAL A 214 5.75 -11.17 18.89
N ILE A 215 5.54 -12.15 17.99
CA ILE A 215 4.21 -12.51 17.50
C ILE A 215 3.31 -13.00 18.64
N ASN A 216 3.84 -13.79 19.56
CA ASN A 216 3.10 -14.29 20.72
C ASN A 216 2.68 -13.14 21.65
N GLN A 217 3.60 -12.20 21.95
CA GLN A 217 3.30 -10.99 22.72
C GLN A 217 2.19 -10.17 22.06
N TYR A 218 2.20 -10.04 20.73
CA TYR A 218 1.13 -9.36 20.02
C TYR A 218 -0.23 -10.02 20.25
N PHE A 219 -0.31 -11.34 20.12
CA PHE A 219 -1.57 -12.06 20.34
C PHE A 219 -1.99 -12.12 21.80
N GLN A 220 -1.06 -11.99 22.75
CA GLN A 220 -1.38 -11.79 24.16
C GLN A 220 -1.96 -10.39 24.42
N ALA A 221 -1.41 -9.36 23.78
CA ALA A 221 -1.94 -8.01 23.86
C ALA A 221 -3.33 -7.90 23.21
N PHE A 222 -3.55 -8.57 22.07
CA PHE A 222 -4.77 -8.54 21.27
C PHE A 222 -5.39 -9.95 21.08
N PRO A 223 -5.93 -10.55 22.16
CA PRO A 223 -6.39 -11.94 22.15
C PRO A 223 -7.59 -12.19 21.22
N MET A 224 -8.42 -11.17 20.98
CA MET A 224 -9.58 -11.31 20.10
C MET A 224 -9.16 -11.39 18.63
N VAL A 225 -8.06 -10.75 18.25
CA VAL A 225 -7.45 -10.90 16.92
C VAL A 225 -7.02 -12.35 16.70
N ALA A 226 -6.30 -12.93 17.66
CA ALA A 226 -5.84 -14.32 17.58
C ALA A 226 -7.02 -15.30 17.46
N ARG A 227 -8.08 -15.07 18.25
CA ARG A 227 -9.32 -15.86 18.20
C ARG A 227 -10.01 -15.74 16.84
N PHE A 228 -10.10 -14.54 16.29
CA PHE A 228 -10.68 -14.28 14.97
C PHE A 228 -9.92 -15.02 13.86
N MET A 229 -8.59 -14.90 13.81
CA MET A 229 -7.77 -15.55 12.77
C MET A 229 -7.96 -17.08 12.78
N ARG A 230 -7.85 -17.70 13.97
CA ARG A 230 -8.10 -19.15 14.11
C ARG A 230 -9.55 -19.51 13.75
N GLY A 231 -10.52 -18.67 14.13
CA GLY A 231 -11.93 -18.85 13.81
C GLY A 231 -12.21 -18.79 12.31
N ALA A 232 -11.64 -17.82 11.60
CA ALA A 232 -11.80 -17.64 10.16
C ALA A 232 -11.28 -18.86 9.38
N VAL A 233 -10.11 -19.39 9.76
CA VAL A 233 -9.55 -20.61 9.15
C VAL A 233 -10.44 -21.83 9.42
N ARG A 234 -10.87 -22.05 10.67
CA ARG A 234 -11.79 -23.16 11.00
C ARG A 234 -13.10 -23.06 10.24
N PHE A 235 -13.67 -21.85 10.14
CA PHE A 235 -14.88 -21.61 9.38
C PHE A 235 -14.68 -21.91 7.90
N ALA A 236 -13.58 -21.43 7.31
CA ALA A 236 -13.23 -21.67 5.92
C ALA A 236 -13.05 -23.16 5.60
N ARG A 237 -12.36 -23.91 6.47
CA ARG A 237 -12.22 -25.38 6.32
C ARG A 237 -13.58 -26.09 6.39
N LYS A 238 -14.48 -25.66 7.28
CA LYS A 238 -15.81 -26.28 7.43
C LYS A 238 -16.80 -25.90 6.33
N ARG A 239 -16.79 -24.65 5.85
CA ARG A 239 -17.81 -24.09 4.95
C ARG A 239 -17.32 -23.85 3.52
N GLY A 240 -16.01 -23.87 3.28
CA GLY A 240 -15.40 -23.61 1.98
C GLY A 240 -15.33 -22.13 1.57
N TYR A 241 -15.72 -21.20 2.45
CA TYR A 241 -15.68 -19.76 2.18
C TYR A 241 -15.57 -18.94 3.48
N VAL A 242 -15.28 -17.65 3.34
CA VAL A 242 -15.39 -16.62 4.39
C VAL A 242 -16.25 -15.46 3.92
N ARG A 243 -16.78 -14.64 4.85
CA ARG A 243 -17.64 -13.50 4.54
C ARG A 243 -17.18 -12.26 5.31
N ASN A 244 -17.26 -11.09 4.68
CA ASN A 244 -17.05 -9.81 5.35
C ASN A 244 -18.35 -9.31 6.03
N LYS A 245 -18.33 -8.17 6.70
CA LYS A 245 -19.51 -7.62 7.40
C LYS A 245 -20.60 -7.14 6.44
N PHE A 246 -20.21 -6.64 5.27
CA PHE A 246 -21.14 -6.22 4.22
C PHE A 246 -21.80 -7.37 3.45
N GLY A 247 -21.36 -8.61 3.64
CA GLY A 247 -22.00 -9.78 3.03
C GLY A 247 -21.22 -10.47 1.91
N ARG A 248 -20.12 -9.89 1.44
CA ARG A 248 -19.27 -10.41 0.37
C ARG A 248 -18.61 -11.72 0.78
N LYS A 249 -18.76 -12.74 -0.06
CA LYS A 249 -18.19 -14.08 0.16
C LYS A 249 -16.91 -14.29 -0.67
N ARG A 250 -15.85 -14.79 -0.03
CA ARG A 250 -14.65 -15.33 -0.70
C ARG A 250 -14.66 -16.85 -0.57
N ARG A 251 -14.82 -17.56 -1.70
CA ARG A 251 -14.69 -19.02 -1.76
C ARG A 251 -13.21 -19.41 -1.73
N LEU A 252 -12.90 -20.47 -1.00
CA LEU A 252 -11.54 -20.97 -0.75
C LEU A 252 -11.39 -22.47 -1.02
N TYR A 253 -12.48 -23.15 -1.38
CA TYR A 253 -12.45 -24.53 -1.85
C TYR A 253 -11.92 -24.58 -3.30
N PRO A 254 -11.12 -25.61 -3.68
CA PRO A 254 -10.66 -26.73 -2.85
C PRO A 254 -9.40 -26.42 -2.00
N ASP A 255 -8.71 -25.32 -2.30
CA ASP A 255 -7.38 -25.01 -1.75
C ASP A 255 -7.28 -25.07 -0.22
N ILE A 256 -8.32 -24.64 0.50
CA ILE A 256 -8.38 -24.66 1.97
C ILE A 256 -8.35 -26.08 2.58
N LEU A 257 -8.66 -27.10 1.78
CA LEU A 257 -8.62 -28.51 2.14
C LEU A 257 -7.49 -29.27 1.42
N SER A 258 -6.64 -28.58 0.65
CA SER A 258 -5.57 -29.23 -0.10
C SER A 258 -4.62 -30.00 0.81
N GLY A 259 -4.21 -31.20 0.38
CA GLY A 259 -3.14 -31.96 1.04
C GLY A 259 -1.79 -31.25 0.93
N GLU A 260 -1.59 -30.45 -0.12
CA GLU A 260 -0.36 -29.68 -0.34
C GLU A 260 -0.28 -28.49 0.61
N SER A 261 0.74 -28.51 1.48
CA SER A 261 0.94 -27.52 2.54
C SER A 261 1.01 -26.07 2.02
N VAL A 262 1.68 -25.86 0.89
CA VAL A 262 1.85 -24.53 0.28
C VAL A 262 0.51 -23.94 -0.17
N ILE A 263 -0.31 -24.74 -0.86
CA ILE A 263 -1.65 -24.33 -1.33
C ILE A 263 -2.55 -24.06 -0.13
N ARG A 264 -2.58 -24.99 0.84
CA ARG A 264 -3.40 -24.88 2.04
C ARG A 264 -3.06 -23.64 2.87
N HIS A 265 -1.79 -23.41 3.20
CA HIS A 265 -1.38 -22.23 3.97
C HIS A 265 -1.66 -20.91 3.22
N ARG A 266 -1.60 -20.90 1.88
CA ARG A 266 -2.03 -19.75 1.09
C ARG A 266 -3.53 -19.48 1.26
N ALA A 267 -4.37 -20.52 1.18
CA ALA A 267 -5.81 -20.39 1.38
C ALA A 267 -6.17 -19.95 2.81
N GLU A 268 -5.44 -20.41 3.82
CA GLU A 268 -5.63 -19.99 5.22
C GLU A 268 -5.33 -18.52 5.43
N ARG A 269 -4.23 -18.01 4.85
CA ARG A 269 -3.94 -16.57 4.86
C ARG A 269 -5.04 -15.77 4.16
N GLN A 270 -5.55 -16.27 3.03
CA GLN A 270 -6.68 -15.64 2.34
C GLN A 270 -7.98 -15.67 3.17
N ALA A 271 -8.21 -16.72 3.97
CA ALA A 271 -9.37 -16.82 4.85
C ALA A 271 -9.40 -15.68 5.89
N VAL A 272 -8.24 -15.29 6.40
CA VAL A 272 -8.10 -14.19 7.34
C VAL A 272 -8.16 -12.85 6.64
N ASN A 273 -7.38 -12.67 5.57
CA ASN A 273 -7.17 -11.38 4.94
C ASN A 273 -8.38 -10.91 4.12
N ALA A 274 -9.04 -11.81 3.37
CA ALA A 274 -10.07 -11.41 2.42
C ALA A 274 -11.26 -10.68 3.07
N PRO A 275 -11.80 -11.11 4.24
CA PRO A 275 -12.85 -10.35 4.93
C PRO A 275 -12.41 -8.94 5.35
N ILE A 276 -11.16 -8.78 5.81
CA ILE A 276 -10.62 -7.50 6.26
C ILE A 276 -10.49 -6.53 5.07
N GLN A 277 -9.87 -6.98 3.98
CA GLN A 277 -9.72 -6.15 2.78
C GLN A 277 -11.06 -5.82 2.13
N ALA A 278 -11.98 -6.78 2.12
CA ALA A 278 -13.33 -6.58 1.60
C ALA A 278 -14.12 -5.60 2.45
N ASP A 279 -14.00 -5.62 3.78
CA ASP A 279 -14.62 -4.61 4.65
C ASP A 279 -14.12 -3.20 4.34
N ALA A 280 -12.80 -3.00 4.28
CA ALA A 280 -12.22 -1.71 3.95
C ALA A 280 -12.68 -1.24 2.55
N TRP A 281 -12.68 -2.16 1.56
CA TRP A 281 -13.13 -1.83 0.22
C TRP A 281 -14.63 -1.52 0.15
N ASP A 282 -15.49 -2.34 0.73
CA ASP A 282 -16.94 -2.16 0.67
C ASP A 282 -17.36 -0.88 1.43
N TYR A 283 -16.66 -0.53 2.51
CA TYR A 283 -16.78 0.77 3.17
C TYR A 283 -16.50 1.91 2.17
N ASN A 284 -15.35 1.86 1.50
CA ASN A 284 -14.98 2.87 0.51
C ASN A 284 -15.96 2.91 -0.67
N ALA A 285 -16.43 1.75 -1.15
CA ALA A 285 -17.36 1.67 -2.27
C ALA A 285 -18.72 2.33 -1.94
N VAL A 286 -19.22 2.16 -0.71
CA VAL A 286 -20.43 2.85 -0.25
C VAL A 286 -20.19 4.37 -0.19
N ALA A 287 -19.05 4.80 0.35
CA ALA A 287 -18.68 6.21 0.41
C ALA A 287 -18.54 6.83 -1.01
N ILE A 288 -17.83 6.16 -1.92
CA ILE A 288 -17.68 6.53 -3.34
C ILE A 288 -19.04 6.77 -3.99
N ARG A 289 -19.97 5.81 -3.83
CA ARG A 289 -21.31 5.93 -4.40
C ARG A 289 -22.04 7.15 -3.85
N ARG A 290 -21.93 7.42 -2.55
CA ARG A 290 -22.57 8.55 -1.89
C ARG A 290 -21.96 9.88 -2.32
N VAL A 291 -20.62 10.02 -2.30
CA VAL A 291 -19.94 11.22 -2.81
C VAL A 291 -20.40 11.52 -4.22
N GLY A 292 -20.32 10.56 -5.14
CA GLY A 292 -20.72 10.77 -6.53
C GLY A 292 -22.20 11.14 -6.69
N ALA A 293 -23.10 10.53 -5.92
CA ALA A 293 -24.53 10.89 -5.93
C ALA A 293 -24.78 12.29 -5.39
N THR A 294 -24.14 12.66 -4.28
CA THR A 294 -24.31 13.96 -3.64
C THR A 294 -23.74 15.09 -4.50
N LEU A 295 -22.55 14.93 -5.09
CA LEU A 295 -22.00 15.94 -6.01
C LEU A 295 -22.99 16.25 -7.15
N ARG A 296 -23.64 15.21 -7.72
CA ARG A 296 -24.66 15.37 -8.77
C ARG A 296 -25.94 16.02 -8.25
N SER A 297 -26.44 15.63 -7.08
CA SER A 297 -27.70 16.17 -6.55
C SER A 297 -27.61 17.65 -6.19
N TYR A 298 -26.44 18.13 -5.78
CA TYR A 298 -26.19 19.55 -5.51
C TYR A 298 -25.86 20.35 -6.79
N GLY A 299 -25.83 19.70 -7.96
CA GLY A 299 -25.51 20.38 -9.23
C GLY A 299 -24.07 20.90 -9.31
N LEU A 300 -23.15 20.35 -8.50
CA LEU A 300 -21.76 20.81 -8.45
C LEU A 300 -21.02 20.47 -9.73
N GLN A 301 -20.00 21.27 -10.03
CA GLN A 301 -19.07 21.02 -11.12
C GLN A 301 -18.07 19.92 -10.77
N ALA A 302 -17.79 19.72 -9.49
CA ALA A 302 -16.94 18.66 -8.95
C ALA A 302 -17.25 17.27 -9.55
N ARG A 303 -16.19 16.53 -9.90
CA ARG A 303 -16.26 15.16 -10.41
C ARG A 303 -15.29 14.27 -9.68
N MET A 304 -15.75 13.08 -9.29
CA MET A 304 -14.84 12.03 -8.85
C MET A 304 -14.11 11.50 -10.09
N VAL A 305 -12.78 11.64 -10.10
CA VAL A 305 -11.94 11.32 -11.27
C VAL A 305 -11.14 10.05 -11.09
N MET A 306 -10.86 9.66 -9.84
CA MET A 306 -10.01 8.51 -9.56
C MET A 306 -10.30 7.92 -8.18
N THR A 307 -10.12 6.60 -8.07
CA THR A 307 -9.93 5.88 -6.81
C THR A 307 -8.75 4.93 -6.91
N VAL A 308 -7.92 4.91 -5.87
CA VAL A 308 -6.75 4.02 -5.72
C VAL A 308 -6.84 3.36 -4.36
N HIS A 309 -7.27 2.10 -4.34
CA HIS A 309 -7.47 1.33 -3.10
C HIS A 309 -8.43 2.00 -2.10
N ASP A 310 -7.88 2.60 -1.05
CA ASP A 310 -8.54 3.34 0.02
C ASP A 310 -8.61 4.85 -0.22
N GLN A 311 -7.96 5.33 -1.28
CA GLN A 311 -7.98 6.73 -1.70
C GLN A 311 -9.08 7.01 -2.73
N ILE A 312 -9.72 8.17 -2.61
CA ILE A 312 -10.56 8.78 -3.64
C ILE A 312 -10.00 10.14 -4.04
N MET A 313 -10.30 10.58 -5.26
CA MET A 313 -9.87 11.87 -5.77
C MET A 313 -11.02 12.56 -6.51
N VAL A 314 -11.29 13.79 -6.10
CA VAL A 314 -12.33 14.65 -6.66
C VAL A 314 -11.67 15.87 -7.29
N GLU A 315 -11.91 16.08 -8.57
CA GLU A 315 -11.48 17.29 -9.29
C GLU A 315 -12.62 18.31 -9.25
N HIS A 316 -12.35 19.55 -8.86
CA HIS A 316 -13.37 20.59 -8.71
C HIS A 316 -12.79 22.00 -8.86
N PRO A 317 -13.61 23.02 -9.16
CA PRO A 317 -13.17 24.41 -9.12
C PRO A 317 -12.84 24.83 -7.66
N PRO A 318 -11.91 25.77 -7.43
CA PRO A 318 -11.49 26.16 -6.08
C PRO A 318 -12.64 26.62 -5.17
N GLU A 319 -13.66 27.24 -5.74
CA GLU A 319 -14.84 27.74 -5.03
C GLU A 319 -15.67 26.62 -4.40
N GLU A 320 -15.60 25.40 -4.93
CA GLU A 320 -16.31 24.22 -4.42
C GLU A 320 -15.52 23.45 -3.34
N THR A 321 -14.30 23.88 -3.00
CA THR A 321 -13.42 23.14 -2.07
C THR A 321 -14.10 22.82 -0.74
N TYR A 322 -14.71 23.82 -0.10
CA TYR A 322 -15.35 23.64 1.19
C TYR A 322 -16.48 22.60 1.13
N ILE A 323 -17.36 22.71 0.14
CA ILE A 323 -18.50 21.80 0.02
C ILE A 323 -18.07 20.39 -0.36
N VAL A 324 -17.03 20.22 -1.19
CA VAL A 324 -16.46 18.92 -1.54
C VAL A 324 -15.93 18.19 -0.30
N HIS A 325 -15.16 18.88 0.55
CA HIS A 325 -14.66 18.30 1.82
C HIS A 325 -15.82 17.83 2.71
N ARG A 326 -16.84 18.67 2.89
CA ARG A 326 -18.03 18.32 3.70
C ARG A 326 -18.81 17.14 3.14
N ILE A 327 -18.93 17.04 1.82
CA ILE A 327 -19.60 15.92 1.16
C ILE A 327 -18.82 14.62 1.38
N ILE A 328 -17.49 14.66 1.28
CA ILE A 328 -16.63 13.51 1.54
C ILE A 328 -16.77 13.07 3.00
N ASP A 329 -16.58 13.97 3.96
CA ASP A 329 -16.69 13.65 5.38
C ASP A 329 -18.06 13.03 5.72
N ALA A 330 -19.15 13.62 5.23
CA ALA A 330 -20.50 13.11 5.46
C ALA A 330 -20.74 11.74 4.78
N ALA A 331 -20.19 11.52 3.58
CA ALA A 331 -20.32 10.26 2.88
C ALA A 331 -19.61 9.12 3.61
N PHE A 332 -18.41 9.36 4.15
CA PHE A 332 -17.67 8.38 4.95
C PHE A 332 -18.32 8.17 6.32
N ALA A 333 -18.73 9.22 7.03
CA ALA A 333 -19.36 9.12 8.34
C ALA A 333 -20.73 8.40 8.31
N SER A 334 -21.45 8.48 7.21
CA SER A 334 -22.75 7.82 7.06
C SER A 334 -22.66 6.32 6.80
N VAL A 335 -21.46 5.74 6.59
CA VAL A 335 -21.31 4.31 6.28
C VAL A 335 -21.66 3.50 7.53
N GLU A 336 -22.67 2.64 7.40
CA GLU A 336 -23.08 1.73 8.47
C GLU A 336 -22.04 0.62 8.61
N TYR A 337 -21.11 0.82 9.54
CA TYR A 337 -20.08 -0.15 9.87
C TYR A 337 -19.74 -0.04 11.37
N PRO A 338 -19.45 -1.14 12.08
CA PRO A 338 -19.34 -1.09 13.53
C PRO A 338 -18.22 -0.16 14.03
N GLU A 339 -17.18 0.07 13.23
CA GLU A 339 -16.07 0.97 13.55
C GLU A 339 -15.93 2.07 12.50
N GLN A 340 -16.29 3.30 12.83
CA GLN A 340 -16.08 4.42 11.91
C GLN A 340 -14.62 4.51 11.44
N ILE A 341 -14.45 4.64 10.13
CA ILE A 341 -13.14 4.80 9.48
C ILE A 341 -13.02 6.26 9.08
N PRO A 342 -12.23 7.07 9.80
CA PRO A 342 -11.98 8.45 9.44
C PRO A 342 -11.32 8.54 8.07
N VAL A 343 -11.65 9.60 7.36
CA VAL A 343 -11.04 9.98 6.10
C VAL A 343 -10.26 11.27 6.31
N GLU A 344 -9.04 11.33 5.79
CA GLU A 344 -8.23 12.54 5.79
C GLU A 344 -8.25 13.11 4.37
N SER A 345 -8.70 14.36 4.23
CA SER A 345 -8.84 15.03 2.95
C SER A 345 -7.86 16.19 2.83
N LYS A 346 -7.24 16.33 1.65
CA LYS A 346 -6.33 17.42 1.32
C LYS A 346 -6.59 17.93 -0.10
N THR A 347 -6.63 19.25 -0.24
CA THR A 347 -6.69 19.90 -1.56
C THR A 347 -5.28 20.17 -2.08
N VAL A 348 -5.02 19.77 -3.32
CA VAL A 348 -3.73 19.84 -3.99
C VAL A 348 -3.89 20.33 -5.42
N SER A 349 -2.87 21.02 -5.95
CA SER A 349 -2.82 21.45 -7.36
C SER A 349 -2.36 20.34 -8.30
N ARG A 350 -1.88 19.22 -7.77
CA ARG A 350 -1.41 18.02 -8.49
C ARG A 350 -1.42 16.82 -7.54
N TRP A 351 -1.58 15.61 -8.04
CA TRP A 351 -1.65 14.43 -7.17
C TRP A 351 -0.36 14.20 -6.37
N GLY A 352 0.80 14.51 -6.95
CA GLY A 352 2.09 14.47 -6.26
C GLY A 352 2.62 15.85 -5.91
N GLU A 353 2.45 16.31 -4.68
CA GLU A 353 3.07 17.56 -4.25
C GLU A 353 4.60 17.45 -4.24
N THR A 354 5.26 18.30 -5.04
CA THR A 354 6.71 18.38 -5.16
C THR A 354 7.13 19.83 -5.41
N ASN A 355 8.38 20.16 -5.11
CA ASN A 355 8.96 21.46 -5.46
C ASN A 355 9.12 21.55 -6.99
N GLU A 356 8.76 22.68 -7.58
CA GLU A 356 8.87 22.95 -9.02
C GLU A 356 10.27 22.67 -9.57
N SER A 357 11.33 23.09 -8.88
CA SER A 357 12.72 22.84 -9.31
C SER A 357 13.06 21.35 -9.48
N LYS A 358 12.48 20.48 -8.64
CA LYS A 358 12.67 19.03 -8.77
C LYS A 358 11.88 18.45 -9.94
N LEU A 359 10.71 19.02 -10.22
CA LEU A 359 9.90 18.60 -11.35
C LEU A 359 10.55 19.06 -12.66
N GLU A 360 10.98 20.31 -12.76
CA GLU A 360 11.68 20.86 -13.92
C GLU A 360 12.92 20.03 -14.26
N LYS A 361 13.76 19.73 -13.26
CA LYS A 361 14.93 18.87 -13.45
C LYS A 361 14.55 17.48 -13.97
N LEU A 362 13.47 16.89 -13.44
CA LEU A 362 12.99 15.60 -13.91
C LEU A 362 12.48 15.67 -15.36
N LEU A 363 11.73 16.71 -15.71
CA LEU A 363 11.24 16.92 -17.07
C LEU A 363 12.40 17.11 -18.05
N GLU A 364 13.43 17.87 -17.66
CA GLU A 364 14.67 18.05 -18.43
C GLU A 364 15.40 16.70 -18.66
N GLU A 365 15.52 15.88 -17.62
CA GLU A 365 16.11 14.54 -17.72
C GLU A 365 15.26 13.57 -18.58
N LEU A 366 13.94 13.73 -18.57
CA LEU A 366 13.00 12.98 -19.41
C LEU A 366 12.93 13.52 -20.85
N ARG A 367 13.50 14.70 -21.11
CA ARG A 367 13.45 15.44 -22.39
C ARG A 367 12.03 15.78 -22.84
N VAL A 368 11.21 16.26 -21.90
CA VAL A 368 9.77 16.57 -22.09
C VAL A 368 9.50 18.03 -21.82
#